data_AF-N9Y1I1-F1
#
_entry.id   AF-N9Y1I1-F1
#
_cell.length_a   1.000
_cell.length_b   1.000
_cell.length_c   1.000
_cell.angle_alpha   90.00
_cell.angle_beta   90.00
_cell.angle_gamma   90.00
#
_symmetry.space_group_name_H-M   'P 1'
#
loop_
_entity.id
_entity.type
_entity.pdbx_description
1 polymer ?
#
loop_
_entity_poly.entity_id
_entity_poly.type
_entity_poly.pdbx_seq_one_letter_code
_entity_poly.pdbx_strand_id
1 'polypeptide(L)' 'MKGKIFKVYVDGKLRMGCGSQFVLMNNVVRLHQKYGKDRVKIVECEESIQFTKEELKELKRAMNLQDE' A
#
# COMPACT_ATOMS: atom_id res chain seq x y z
N MET A 1 -6.89 -21.54 0.55
CA MET A 1 -6.29 -20.67 -0.48
C MET A 1 -5.38 -19.68 0.25
N LYS A 2 -4.11 -19.55 -0.13
CA LYS A 2 -3.26 -18.49 0.42
C LYS A 2 -3.76 -17.15 -0.14
N GLY A 3 -4.04 -16.17 0.70
CA GLY A 3 -4.46 -14.84 0.25
C GLY A 3 -3.33 -14.10 -0.45
N LYS A 4 -3.71 -13.06 -1.21
CA LYS A 4 -2.78 -12.14 -1.87
C LYS A 4 -2.84 -10.81 -1.14
N ILE A 5 -1.68 -10.26 -0.80
CA ILE A 5 -1.57 -8.89 -0.29
C ILE A 5 -0.96 -8.04 -1.40
N PHE A 6 -1.56 -6.88 -1.63
CA PHE A 6 -1.07 -5.89 -2.56
C PHE A 6 -0.49 -4.73 -1.78
N LYS A 7 0.77 -4.40 -2.06
CA LYS A 7 1.47 -3.23 -1.53
C LYS A 7 1.53 -2.15 -2.60
N VAL A 8 1.17 -0.92 -2.26
CA VAL A 8 1.19 0.22 -3.17
C VAL A 8 2.20 1.25 -2.67
N TYR A 9 3.17 1.52 -3.53
CA TYR A 9 4.23 2.49 -3.31
C TYR A 9 4.00 3.71 -4.19
N VAL A 10 4.31 4.89 -3.64
CA VAL A 10 4.34 6.16 -4.38
C VAL A 10 5.71 6.78 -4.15
N ASP A 11 6.45 7.03 -5.23
CA ASP A 11 7.85 7.49 -5.17
C ASP A 11 8.75 6.61 -4.31
N GLY A 12 8.53 5.29 -4.38
CA GLY A 12 9.27 4.31 -3.58
C GLY A 12 8.86 4.21 -2.10
N LYS A 13 7.91 5.02 -1.63
CA LYS A 13 7.41 4.97 -0.23
C LYS A 13 6.12 4.18 -0.13
N LEU A 14 6.00 3.33 0.89
CA LEU A 14 4.78 2.55 1.08
C LEU A 14 3.64 3.47 1.50
N ARG A 15 2.53 3.43 0.76
CA ARG A 15 1.33 4.25 1.04
C ARG A 15 0.13 3.43 1.42
N MET A 16 0.06 2.18 0.96
CA MET A 16 -1.09 1.33 1.21
C MET A 16 -0.70 -0.15 1.15
N GLY A 17 -1.38 -0.94 1.95
CA GLY A 17 -1.43 -2.38 1.82
C GLY A 17 -2.88 -2.86 1.85
N CYS A 18 -3.26 -3.81 1.02
CA CYS A 18 -4.60 -4.41 1.08
C CYS A 18 -4.60 -5.89 0.69
N GLY A 19 -5.47 -6.69 1.30
CA GLY A 19 -5.67 -8.11 0.96
C GLY A 19 -6.72 -8.36 -0.13
N SER A 20 -7.28 -7.31 -0.74
CA SER A 20 -8.40 -7.41 -1.68
C SER A 20 -8.13 -6.63 -2.96
N GLN A 21 -8.18 -7.32 -4.10
CA GLN A 21 -8.01 -6.71 -5.42
C GLN A 21 -9.05 -5.62 -5.70
N PHE A 22 -10.28 -5.78 -5.20
CA PHE A 22 -11.33 -4.76 -5.34
C PHE A 22 -10.98 -3.45 -4.61
N VAL A 23 -10.47 -3.58 -3.37
CA VAL A 23 -10.01 -2.43 -2.58
C VAL A 23 -8.79 -1.77 -3.23
N LEU A 24 -7.87 -2.58 -3.78
CA LEU A 24 -6.70 -2.08 -4.51
C LEU A 24 -7.13 -1.18 -5.67
N MET A 25 -8.00 -1.66 -6.55
CA MET A 25 -8.39 -0.92 -7.76
C MET A 25 -8.97 0.46 -7.43
N ASN A 26 -9.89 0.53 -6.46
CA ASN A 26 -10.50 1.78 -6.04
C ASN A 26 -9.47 2.80 -5.54
N ASN A 27 -8.49 2.36 -4.76
CA ASN A 27 -7.49 3.24 -4.19
C ASN A 27 -6.41 3.63 -5.20
N VAL A 28 -5.98 2.69 -6.04
CA VAL A 28 -4.99 2.94 -7.09
C VAL A 28 -5.48 3.99 -8.08
N VAL A 29 -6.76 3.97 -8.46
CA VAL A 29 -7.33 5.01 -9.33
C VAL A 29 -7.16 6.40 -8.72
N ARG A 30 -7.46 6.56 -7.42
CA ARG A 30 -7.28 7.83 -6.71
C ARG A 30 -5.81 8.23 -6.62
N LEU A 31 -4.91 7.27 -6.38
CA LEU A 31 -3.47 7.51 -6.33
C LEU A 31 -2.92 7.94 -7.70
N HIS A 32 -3.33 7.28 -8.78
CA HIS A 32 -2.96 7.66 -10.14
C HIS A 32 -3.43 9.08 -10.49
N GLN A 33 -4.66 9.45 -10.12
CA GLN A 33 -5.18 10.80 -10.34
C GLN A 33 -4.42 11.85 -9.54
N LYS A 34 -4.00 11.53 -8.31
CA LYS A 34 -3.31 12.47 -7.42
C LYS A 34 -1.82 12.62 -7.72
N TYR A 35 -1.14 11.52 -8.05
CA TYR A 35 0.32 11.48 -8.14
C TYR A 35 0.85 11.24 -9.56
N GLY A 36 0.03 10.74 -10.49
CA GLY A 36 0.47 10.26 -11.80
C GLY A 36 0.70 8.75 -11.82
N LYS A 37 0.50 8.12 -12.98
CA LYS A 37 0.62 6.65 -13.15
C LYS A 37 2.05 6.16 -13.03
N ASP A 38 2.99 6.95 -13.50
CA ASP A 38 4.44 6.73 -13.49
C ASP A 38 5.03 6.65 -12.08
N ARG A 39 4.37 7.28 -11.11
CA ARG A 39 4.85 7.37 -9.71
C ARG A 39 4.26 6.30 -8.80
N VAL A 40 3.22 5.60 -9.24
CA VAL A 40 2.54 4.56 -8.45
C VAL A 40 3.03 3.18 -8.88
N LYS A 41 3.57 2.43 -7.93
CA LYS A 41 3.99 1.04 -8.13
C LYS A 41 3.16 0.11 -7.26
N ILE A 42 2.63 -0.94 -7.87
CA ILE A 42 1.87 -1.99 -7.16
C ILE A 42 2.72 -3.24 -7.16
N VAL A 43 2.84 -3.87 -5.99
CA VAL A 43 3.55 -5.13 -5.80
C VAL A 43 2.57 -6.12 -5.19
N GLU A 44 2.38 -7.26 -5.85
CA GLU A 44 1.63 -8.39 -5.32
C GLU A 44 2.56 -9.28 -4.48
N CYS A 45 2.10 -9.65 -3.29
CA CYS A 45 2.82 -10.46 -2.31
C CYS A 45 1.92 -11.60 -1.82
N GLU A 46 2.52 -12.72 -1.40
CA GLU A 46 1.79 -13.75 -0.67
C GLU A 46 1.38 -13.25 0.72
N GLU A 47 0.25 -13.72 1.25
CA GLU A 47 -0.26 -13.35 2.59
C GLU A 47 0.74 -13.58 3.73
N SER A 48 1.63 -14.57 3.57
CA SER A 48 2.69 -14.86 4.54
C SER A 48 3.77 -13.77 4.60
N ILE A 49 3.84 -12.90 3.58
CA ILE A 49 4.74 -11.76 3.56
C ILE A 49 4.07 -10.62 4.33
N GLN A 50 4.35 -10.59 5.63
CA GLN A 50 3.93 -9.49 6.49
C GLN A 50 4.60 -8.17 6.09
N PHE A 51 4.00 -7.06 6.50
CA PHE A 51 4.66 -5.75 6.43
C PHE A 51 5.89 -5.76 7.34
N THR A 52 7.01 -5.23 6.86
CA THR A 52 8.17 -5.03 7.72
C THR A 52 7.84 -3.98 8.79
N LYS A 53 8.60 -3.95 9.89
CA LYS A 53 8.44 -2.90 10.92
C LYS A 53 8.57 -1.49 10.34
N GLU A 54 9.44 -1.32 9.35
CA GLU A 54 9.65 -0.05 8.66
C GLU A 54 8.43 0.34 7.82
N GLU A 55 7.90 -0.60 7.04
CA GLU A 55 6.68 -0.43 6.26
C GLU A 55 5.47 -0.08 7.15
N LEU A 56 5.32 -0.75 8.30
CA LEU A 56 4.29 -0.43 9.29
C LEU A 56 4.46 0.98 9.87
N LYS A 57 5.70 1.40 10.14
CA LYS A 57 6.02 2.75 10.62
C LYS A 57 5.70 3.82 9.57
N GLU A 58 5.99 3.56 8.30
CA GLU A 58 5.62 4.45 7.20
C GLU A 58 4.10 4.56 7.03
N LEU A 59 3.38 3.43 7.10
CA LEU A 59 1.92 3.42 7.04
C LEU A 59 1.29 4.20 8.20
N LYS A 60 1.76 4.00 9.44
CA LYS A 60 1.31 4.79 10.60
C LYS A 60 1.51 6.29 10.39
N ARG A 61 2.69 6.69 9.90
CA ARG A 61 3.00 8.10 9.57
C ARG A 61 2.08 8.63 8.47
N ALA A 62 1.83 7.85 7.42
CA ALA A 62 0.99 8.26 6.31
C ALA A 62 -0.49 8.43 6.72
N MET A 63 -0.94 7.67 7.72
CA MET A 63 -2.29 7.76 8.29
C MET A 63 -2.43 8.84 9.37
N ASN A 64 -1.36 9.58 9.68
CA ASN A 64 -1.35 10.61 10.73
C ASN A 64 -1.78 10.07 12.11
N LEU A 65 -1.59 8.77 12.36
CA LEU A 65 -1.72 8.18 13.68
C LEU A 65 -0.48 8.62 14.48
N GLN A 66 -0.57 9.80 15.10
CA GLN A 66 0.31 10.16 16.21
C GLN A 66 -0.10 9.24 17.37
N ASP A 67 0.82 8.37 17.80
CA ASP A 67 0.67 7.69 19.08
C ASP A 67 0.70 8.80 20.15
N GLU A 68 -0.48 9.18 20.67
CA GLU A 68 -0.63 9.89 21.95
C GLU A 68 -0.27 8.96 23.12
#